data_AF-A0A940RCY3-F1
#
_entry.id   AF-A0A940RCY3-F1
#
_cell.length_a   1.000
_cell.length_b   1.000
_cell.length_c   1.000
_cell.angle_alpha   90.00
_cell.angle_beta   90.00
_cell.angle_gamma   90.00
#
_symmetry.space_group_name_H-M   'P 1'
#
loop_
_entity.id
_entity.type
_entity.pdbx_description
1 polymer ?
#
loop_
_entity_poly.entity_id
_entity_poly.type
_entity_poly.pdbx_seq_one_letter_code
_entity_poly.pdbx_strand_id
1 'polypeptide(L)' 'MTTTQLTPSTARQYLLNDASLEVKMFVYNQPKDAEKAVSQWLKENDVTIHHIVQSQSEKNGNFVFVITLFFVQND' A
#
# COMPACT_ATOMS: atom_id res chain seq x y z
N MET A 1 -15.40 -2.36 -30.27
CA MET A 1 -15.27 -2.19 -28.81
C MET A 1 -14.41 -3.34 -28.32
N THR A 2 -13.16 -3.05 -27.96
CA THR A 2 -12.16 -4.09 -27.70
C THR A 2 -11.79 -4.06 -26.23
N THR A 3 -12.21 -5.09 -25.50
CA THR A 3 -11.90 -5.26 -24.08
C THR A 3 -10.45 -5.73 -23.95
N THR A 4 -9.57 -4.87 -23.44
CA THR A 4 -8.19 -5.25 -23.13
C THR A 4 -8.15 -5.94 -21.77
N GLN A 5 -7.96 -7.27 -21.76
CA GLN A 5 -7.57 -8.00 -20.57
C GLN A 5 -6.09 -7.70 -20.26
N LEU A 6 -5.83 -7.18 -19.06
CA LEU A 6 -4.47 -6.99 -18.55
C LEU A 6 -3.88 -8.36 -18.19
N THR A 7 -2.74 -8.70 -18.79
CA THR A 7 -2.01 -9.95 -18.53
C THR A 7 -1.04 -9.80 -17.34
N PRO A 8 -0.58 -10.90 -16.73
CA PRO A 8 0.23 -10.91 -15.49
C PRO A 8 1.60 -10.21 -15.59
N SER A 9 1.97 -9.66 -16.74
CA SER A 9 3.25 -8.98 -16.96
C SER A 9 3.36 -7.65 -16.21
N THR A 10 2.24 -7.03 -15.83
CA THR A 10 2.25 -5.77 -15.06
C THR A 10 2.68 -5.98 -13.60
N ALA A 11 2.57 -7.19 -13.06
CA ALA A 11 2.91 -7.46 -11.66
C ALA A 11 4.41 -7.74 -11.41
N ARG A 12 5.23 -7.85 -12.47
CA ARG A 12 6.63 -8.35 -12.37
C ARG A 12 7.73 -7.33 -12.63
N GLN A 13 7.42 -6.05 -12.83
CA GLN A 13 8.42 -5.01 -13.06
C GLN A 13 8.26 -3.83 -12.10
N TYR A 14 8.55 -4.06 -10.83
CA TYR A 14 9.00 -2.99 -9.93
C TYR A 14 10.32 -3.36 -9.25
N LEU A 15 11.20 -4.06 -9.98
CA LEU A 15 12.63 -4.03 -9.69
C LEU A 15 13.14 -2.70 -10.25
N LEU A 16 12.98 -1.63 -9.47
CA LEU A 16 13.70 -0.39 -9.73
C LEU A 16 15.17 -0.70 -9.48
N ASN A 17 15.99 -0.45 -10.50
CA ASN A 17 17.43 -0.68 -10.49
C ASN A 17 18.03 -0.30 -9.12
N ASP A 18 18.62 -1.30 -8.46
CA ASP A 18 19.35 -1.23 -7.18
C ASP A 18 18.58 -0.86 -5.90
N ALA A 19 17.27 -0.56 -5.95
CA ALA A 19 16.45 -0.30 -4.77
C ALA A 19 15.39 -1.39 -4.56
N SER A 20 15.41 -2.06 -3.40
CA SER A 20 14.35 -3.01 -3.04
C SER A 20 13.07 -2.26 -2.73
N LEU A 21 12.03 -2.46 -3.56
CA LEU A 21 10.70 -1.97 -3.24
C LEU A 21 10.12 -2.81 -2.09
N GLU A 22 9.85 -2.15 -0.97
CA GLU A 22 9.27 -2.72 0.24
C GLU A 22 7.76 -2.45 0.33
N VAL A 23 7.09 -3.25 1.16
CA VAL A 23 5.64 -3.18 1.34
C VAL A 23 5.28 -3.12 2.83
N LYS A 24 4.51 -2.10 3.22
CA LYS A 24 3.94 -1.96 4.57
C LYS A 24 2.42 -1.94 4.51
N MET A 25 1.78 -2.75 5.33
CA MET A 25 0.31 -2.86 5.37
C MET A 25 -0.22 -2.46 6.75
N PHE A 26 -1.29 -1.67 6.74
CA PHE A 26 -2.00 -1.17 7.91
C PHE A 26 -3.44 -1.68 7.83
N VAL A 27 -3.89 -2.43 8.83
CA VAL A 27 -5.24 -3.02 8.89
C VAL A 27 -5.94 -2.55 10.15
N TYR A 28 -7.05 -1.83 9.99
CA TYR A 28 -7.78 -1.20 11.08
C TYR A 28 -9.28 -1.24 10.85
N ASN A 29 -10.06 -1.19 11.93
CA ASN A 29 -11.52 -1.18 11.82
C ASN A 29 -12.11 0.23 11.69
N GLN A 30 -11.26 1.27 11.80
CA GLN A 30 -11.65 2.67 11.72
C GLN A 30 -10.67 3.43 10.82
N PRO A 31 -11.15 4.29 9.89
CA PRO A 31 -10.28 5.04 8.99
C PRO A 31 -9.29 5.96 9.72
N LYS A 32 -9.76 6.62 10.79
CA LYS A 32 -8.95 7.57 11.57
C LYS A 32 -7.77 6.89 12.26
N ASP A 33 -7.95 5.66 12.70
CA ASP A 33 -6.87 4.89 13.34
C ASP A 33 -5.84 4.44 12.29
N ALA A 34 -6.30 4.04 11.11
CA ALA A 34 -5.42 3.73 9.98
C ALA A 34 -4.57 4.95 9.56
N GLU A 35 -5.22 6.11 9.40
CA GLU A 35 -4.55 7.37 9.06
C GLU A 35 -3.52 7.77 10.12
N LYS A 36 -3.88 7.67 11.41
CA LYS A 36 -2.96 7.96 12.51
C LYS A 36 -1.75 7.03 12.50
N ALA A 37 -1.96 5.74 12.27
CA ALA A 37 -0.89 4.75 12.23
C ALA A 37 0.05 4.97 11.03
N VAL A 38 -0.50 5.23 9.85
CA VAL A 38 0.29 5.59 8.66
C VAL A 38 1.10 6.86 8.92
N SER A 39 0.45 7.91 9.43
CA SER A 39 1.10 9.19 9.72
C SER A 39 2.22 9.06 10.76
N GLN A 40 2.04 8.23 11.78
CA GLN A 40 3.06 7.97 12.78
C GLN A 40 4.25 7.23 12.15
N TRP A 41 3.98 6.17 11.39
CA TRP A 41 5.04 5.39 10.74
C TRP A 41 5.86 6.23 9.76
N LEU A 42 5.21 7.09 8.97
CA LEU A 42 5.89 8.01 8.04
C LEU A 42 6.78 9.06 8.76
N LYS A 43 6.53 9.35 10.04
CA LYS A 43 7.40 10.24 10.83
C LYS A 43 8.62 9.52 11.39
N GLU A 44 8.49 8.22 11.62
CA GLU A 44 9.51 7.38 12.23
C GLU A 44 10.46 6.76 11.19
N ASN A 45 10.08 6.78 9.91
CA ASN A 45 10.80 6.11 8.84
C ASN A 45 11.09 7.11 7.72
N ASP A 46 12.36 7.26 7.36
CA ASP A 46 12.77 8.05 6.20
C ASP A 46 12.63 7.19 4.94
N VAL A 47 11.53 7.37 4.21
CA VAL A 47 11.16 6.53 3.07
C VAL A 47 10.63 7.36 1.92
N THR A 48 10.84 6.88 0.70
CA THR A 48 10.21 7.42 -0.50
C THR A 48 9.01 6.54 -0.87
N ILE A 49 7.79 7.09 -0.79
CA ILE A 49 6.57 6.37 -1.16
C ILE A 49 6.39 6.39 -2.67
N HIS A 50 6.32 5.20 -3.27
CA HIS A 50 6.09 5.03 -4.71
C HIS A 50 4.61 4.82 -5.03
N HIS A 51 3.91 4.06 -4.21
CA HIS A 51 2.51 3.73 -4.46
C HIS A 51 1.73 3.52 -3.16
N ILE A 52 0.47 3.93 -3.16
CA ILE A 52 -0.46 3.76 -2.04
C ILE A 52 -1.70 3.06 -2.57
N VAL A 53 -2.06 1.94 -1.96
CA VAL A 53 -3.33 1.25 -2.18
C VAL A 53 -4.18 1.40 -0.94
N GLN A 54 -5.45 1.74 -1.13
CA GLN A 54 -6.44 1.73 -0.06
C GLN A 54 -7.58 0.79 -0.46
N SER A 55 -8.03 -0.03 0.48
CA SER A 55 -9.23 -0.84 0.30
C SER A 55 -10.06 -0.85 1.57
N GLN A 56 -11.36 -1.01 1.39
CA GLN A 56 -12.34 -1.16 2.46
C GLN A 56 -13.16 -2.41 2.16
N SER A 57 -13.38 -3.24 3.17
CA SER A 57 -14.31 -4.35 3.11
C SER A 57 -15.17 -4.40 4.36
N GLU A 58 -16.31 -5.07 4.26
CA GLU A 58 -17.17 -5.38 5.41
C GLU A 58 -17.14 -6.88 5.64
N LYS A 59 -16.89 -7.29 6.90
CA LYS A 59 -16.93 -8.69 7.32
C LYS A 59 -17.73 -8.81 8.60
N ASN A 60 -18.87 -9.50 8.53
CA ASN A 60 -19.77 -9.73 9.67
C ASN A 60 -20.20 -8.42 10.36
N GLY A 61 -20.58 -7.39 9.59
CA GLY A 61 -20.98 -6.09 10.11
C GLY A 61 -19.83 -5.21 10.63
N ASN A 62 -18.58 -5.66 10.53
CA ASN A 62 -17.41 -4.86 10.86
C ASN A 62 -16.74 -4.36 9.60
N PHE A 63 -16.47 -3.06 9.54
CA PHE A 63 -15.64 -2.49 8.49
C PHE A 63 -14.17 -2.75 8.77
N VAL A 64 -13.45 -3.13 7.72
CA VAL A 64 -12.00 -3.31 7.73
C VAL A 64 -11.42 -2.39 6.65
N PHE A 65 -10.51 -1.53 7.09
CA PHE A 65 -9.75 -0.60 6.27
C PHE A 65 -8.33 -1.10 6.16
N VAL A 66 -7.85 -1.22 4.92
CA VAL A 66 -6.49 -1.65 4.61
C VAL A 66 -5.80 -0.55 3.82
N ILE A 67 -4.65 -0.11 4.31
CA ILE A 67 -3.76 0.79 3.58
C ILE A 67 -2.45 0.04 3.34
N THR A 68 -2.03 -0.05 2.08
CA THR A 68 -0.77 -0.68 1.69
C THR A 68 0.12 0.38 1.05
N LEU A 69 1.30 0.56 1.64
CA LEU A 69 2.35 1.45 1.14
C LEU A 69 3.40 0.61 0.42
N PHE A 70 3.79 1.05 -0.77
CA PHE A 70 4.94 0.55 -1.50
C PHE A 70 6.00 1.65 -1.48
N PHE A 71 7.17 1.35 -0.95
CA PHE A 71 8.17 2.36 -0.63
C PHE A 71 9.59 1.84 -0.83
N VAL A 72 10.53 2.76 -0.94
CA VAL A 72 11.97 2.48 -0.88
C VAL A 72 12.51 3.15 0.39
N GLN A 73 13.34 2.43 1.15
CA GLN A 73 14.04 2.96 2.30
C GLN A 73 15.12 3.95 1.83
N ASN A 74 15.13 5.15 2.38
CA ASN A 74 16.22 6.10 2.13
C ASN A 74 17.40 5.72 3.05
N ASP A 75 18.62 5.74 2.50
CA ASP A 75 19.89 5.51 3.23
C ASP A 75 20.35 6.73 4.04
#